data_AF-A0A8J5YMX9-F1
#
_entry.id   AF-A0A8J5YMX9-F1
#
_cell.length_a   1.000
_cell.length_b   1.000
_cell.length_c   1.000
_cell.angle_alpha   90.00
_cell.angle_beta   90.00
_cell.angle_gamma   90.00
#
_symmetry.space_group_name_H-M   'P 1'
#
loop_
_entity.id
_entity.type
_entity.pdbx_description
1 polymer ?
#
loop_
_entity_poly.entity_id
_entity_poly.type
_entity_poly.pdbx_seq_one_letter_code
_entity_poly.pdbx_strand_id
1 'polypeptide(L)'
;MKRVMQLRHLTYHIVNSSTNTTVGDEVTHSFSTNVSIITVGTQHALDPLTTVKAWVNNVDNASALIQHEWHSKSLFTIFGEVDTESIDKSPKVELALALKP
;
A
#
# COMPACT_ATOMS: atom_id res chain seq x y z
N MET A 1 -19.27 -21.94 10.63
CA MET A 1 -18.21 -20.96 10.30
C MET A 1 -17.37 -21.56 9.17
N LYS A 2 -17.55 -21.13 7.91
CA LYS A 2 -16.76 -21.67 6.77
C LYS A 2 -15.33 -21.12 6.88
N ARG A 3 -14.33 -22.00 6.99
CA ARG A 3 -12.92 -21.60 6.90
C ARG A 3 -12.61 -21.20 5.47
N VAL A 4 -12.18 -19.97 5.25
CA VAL A 4 -11.61 -19.52 3.98
C VAL A 4 -10.13 -19.91 3.99
N MET A 5 -9.75 -20.88 3.17
CA MET A 5 -8.35 -21.28 3.01
C MET A 5 -7.70 -20.38 1.96
N GLN A 6 -6.55 -19.78 2.28
CA GLN A 6 -5.79 -18.92 1.38
C GLN A 6 -4.29 -19.31 1.38
N LEU A 7 -3.63 -19.13 0.23
CA LEU A 7 -2.18 -19.17 0.07
C LEU A 7 -1.69 -17.74 -0.19
N ARG A 8 -0.57 -17.33 0.43
CA ARG A 8 0.04 -16.02 0.21
C ARG A 8 1.53 -16.17 -0.07
N HIS A 9 2.03 -15.39 -1.01
CA HIS A 9 3.44 -15.25 -1.32
C HIS A 9 3.79 -13.76 -1.42
N LEU A 10 4.92 -13.36 -0.87
CA LEU A 10 5.35 -11.97 -0.74
C LEU A 10 6.85 -11.90 -1.03
N THR A 11 7.24 -11.08 -1.99
CA THR A 11 8.64 -10.79 -2.30
C THR A 11 8.85 -9.28 -2.33
N TYR A 12 9.96 -8.82 -1.78
CA TYR A 12 10.38 -7.43 -1.87
C TYR A 12 11.87 -7.33 -2.17
N HIS A 13 12.24 -6.29 -2.89
CA HIS A 13 13.61 -6.02 -3.28
C HIS A 13 13.94 -4.55 -3.03
N ILE A 14 15.02 -4.32 -2.28
CA ILE A 14 15.53 -2.97 -2.00
C ILE A 14 16.35 -2.53 -3.20
N VAL A 15 15.86 -1.53 -3.92
CA VAL A 15 16.51 -0.97 -5.11
C VAL A 15 17.58 0.04 -4.71
N ASN A 16 17.28 0.87 -3.70
CA ASN A 16 18.23 1.83 -3.16
C ASN A 16 18.05 1.97 -1.65
N SER A 17 19.07 1.60 -0.88
CA SER A 17 19.06 1.72 0.58
C SER A 17 19.15 3.17 1.05
N SER A 18 19.80 4.07 0.31
CA SER A 18 20.00 5.47 0.73
C SER A 18 18.70 6.27 0.71
N THR A 19 17.78 5.95 -0.20
CA THR A 19 16.45 6.56 -0.35
C THR A 19 15.34 5.62 0.07
N ASN A 20 15.65 4.57 0.84
CA ASN A 20 14.72 3.52 1.31
C ASN A 20 13.73 3.05 0.23
N THR A 21 14.25 2.90 -1.00
CA THR A 21 13.47 2.58 -2.18
C THR A 21 13.35 1.08 -2.30
N THR A 22 12.12 0.59 -2.24
CA THR A 22 11.81 -0.83 -2.26
C THR A 22 10.69 -1.06 -3.24
N VAL A 23 10.79 -2.11 -4.04
CA VAL A 23 9.69 -2.61 -4.88
C VAL A 23 9.31 -4.00 -4.39
N GLY A 24 8.07 -4.38 -4.56
CA GLY A 24 7.62 -5.71 -4.13
C GLY A 24 6.33 -6.13 -4.80
N ASP A 25 6.07 -7.43 -4.69
CA ASP A 25 4.88 -8.08 -5.17
C ASP A 25 4.28 -8.99 -4.09
N GLU A 26 2.96 -9.04 -4.05
CA GLU A 26 2.17 -9.94 -3.23
C GLU A 26 1.25 -10.74 -4.13
N VAL A 27 1.20 -12.06 -3.94
CA VAL A 27 0.23 -12.94 -4.56
C VAL A 27 -0.57 -13.62 -3.46
N THR A 28 -1.88 -13.35 -3.42
CA THR A 28 -2.83 -14.01 -2.52
C THR A 28 -3.81 -14.85 -3.33
N HIS A 29 -3.81 -16.17 -3.15
CA HIS A 29 -4.75 -17.09 -3.77
C HIS A 29 -5.78 -17.60 -2.74
N SER A 30 -7.06 -17.45 -3.03
CA SER A 30 -8.16 -17.96 -2.21
C SER A 30 -8.68 -19.27 -2.79
N PHE A 31 -8.47 -20.38 -2.10
CA PHE A 31 -8.98 -21.69 -2.53
C PHE A 31 -10.50 -21.77 -2.44
N SER A 32 -11.12 -21.02 -1.52
CA SER A 32 -12.57 -21.03 -1.33
C SER A 32 -13.33 -20.37 -2.48
N THR A 33 -12.73 -19.40 -3.15
CA THR A 33 -13.34 -18.65 -4.28
C THR A 33 -12.65 -18.95 -5.60
N ASN A 34 -11.51 -19.66 -5.58
CA ASN A 34 -10.63 -19.89 -6.72
C ASN A 34 -10.16 -18.59 -7.40
N VAL A 35 -9.96 -17.53 -6.62
CA VAL A 35 -9.52 -16.22 -7.11
C VAL A 35 -8.11 -15.92 -6.62
N SER A 36 -7.28 -15.36 -7.50
CA SER A 36 -5.93 -14.87 -7.18
C SER A 36 -5.88 -13.35 -7.30
N ILE A 37 -5.42 -12.70 -6.23
CA ILE A 37 -5.13 -11.27 -6.19
C ILE A 37 -3.61 -11.11 -6.26
N ILE A 38 -3.14 -10.32 -7.22
CA ILE A 38 -1.74 -9.95 -7.38
C ILE A 38 -1.65 -8.45 -7.12
N THR A 39 -0.80 -8.05 -6.19
CA THR A 39 -0.50 -6.67 -5.86
C THR A 39 0.95 -6.39 -6.18
N VAL A 40 1.24 -5.28 -6.85
CA VAL A 40 2.60 -4.80 -7.08
C VAL A 40 2.70 -3.40 -6.48
N GLY A 41 3.77 -3.16 -5.72
CA GLY A 41 3.94 -1.94 -4.99
C GLY A 41 5.38 -1.43 -4.94
N THR A 42 5.49 -0.17 -4.59
CA THR A 42 6.74 0.54 -4.39
C THR A 42 6.65 1.41 -3.14
N GLN A 43 7.79 1.58 -2.49
CA GLN A 43 8.02 2.52 -1.42
C GLN A 43 9.25 3.35 -1.77
N HIS A 44 9.21 4.64 -1.45
CA HIS A 44 10.34 5.53 -1.60
C HIS A 44 10.35 6.59 -0.50
N ALA A 45 11.52 6.90 0.06
CA ALA A 45 11.68 8.07 0.94
C ALA A 45 11.98 9.29 0.08
N LEU A 46 11.08 10.28 0.10
CA LEU A 46 11.28 11.57 -0.58
C LEU A 46 12.33 12.42 0.15
N ASP A 47 12.34 12.33 1.47
CA ASP A 47 13.29 12.95 2.37
C ASP A 47 13.37 12.10 3.67
N PRO A 48 14.25 12.41 4.64
CA PRO A 48 14.40 11.62 5.86
C PRO A 48 13.14 11.49 6.74
N LEU A 49 12.16 12.39 6.57
CA LEU A 49 10.92 12.47 7.34
C LEU A 49 9.67 12.07 6.51
N THR A 50 9.78 12.03 5.18
CA THR A 50 8.65 11.77 4.29
C THR A 50 8.84 10.49 3.48
N THR A 51 7.92 9.55 3.64
CA THR A 51 7.86 8.31 2.85
C THR A 51 6.59 8.28 2.01
N VAL A 52 6.73 7.85 0.76
CA VAL A 52 5.62 7.56 -0.14
C VAL A 52 5.56 6.07 -0.43
N LYS A 53 4.34 5.57 -0.57
CA LYS A 53 4.02 4.22 -1.00
C LYS A 53 2.96 4.29 -2.08
N ALA A 54 3.09 3.45 -3.09
CA ALA A 54 2.06 3.27 -4.09
C ALA A 54 1.97 1.79 -4.44
N TRP A 55 0.77 1.29 -4.64
CA TRP A 55 0.55 -0.08 -5.08
C TRP A 55 -0.71 -0.18 -5.91
N VAL A 56 -0.71 -1.18 -6.78
CA VAL A 56 -1.84 -1.53 -7.64
C VAL A 56 -2.10 -3.01 -7.52
N ASN A 57 -3.35 -3.42 -7.70
CA ASN A 57 -3.69 -4.83 -7.80
C ASN A 57 -4.44 -5.14 -9.10
N ASN A 58 -4.59 -6.43 -9.41
CA ASN A 58 -5.35 -6.92 -10.56
C ASN A 58 -6.88 -6.93 -10.36
N VAL A 59 -7.37 -6.26 -9.31
CA VAL A 59 -8.80 -6.09 -9.00
C VAL A 59 -9.15 -4.60 -9.12
N ASP A 60 -8.55 -3.97 -10.13
CA ASP A 60 -8.83 -2.61 -10.53
C ASP A 60 -8.72 -1.57 -9.39
N ASN A 61 -7.71 -1.72 -8.54
CA ASN A 61 -7.47 -0.78 -7.45
C ASN A 61 -6.06 -0.21 -7.53
N ALA A 62 -5.99 1.12 -7.51
CA ALA A 62 -4.76 1.87 -7.37
C ALA A 62 -4.78 2.65 -6.04
N SER A 63 -3.75 2.45 -5.24
CA SER A 63 -3.64 3.04 -3.90
C SER A 63 -2.30 3.75 -3.73
N ALA A 64 -2.32 4.84 -2.98
CA ALA A 64 -1.13 5.60 -2.63
C ALA A 64 -1.22 6.14 -1.19
N LEU A 65 -0.07 6.26 -0.56
CA LEU A 65 0.06 6.75 0.81
C LEU A 65 1.29 7.64 0.93
N ILE A 66 1.11 8.78 1.59
CA ILE A 66 2.18 9.69 1.99
C ILE A 66 2.18 9.71 3.51
N GLN A 67 3.32 9.41 4.11
CA GLN A 67 3.52 9.47 5.56
C GLN A 67 4.66 10.44 5.87
N HIS A 68 4.37 11.46 6.66
CA HIS A 68 5.31 12.51 7.03
C HIS A 68 5.46 12.61 8.55
N GLU A 69 6.70 12.63 9.02
CA GLU A 69 7.02 12.92 10.42
C GLU A 69 7.09 14.43 10.66
N TRP A 70 6.08 14.99 11.33
CA TRP A 70 5.97 16.45 11.54
C TRP A 70 6.61 16.96 12.84
N HIS A 71 6.59 16.19 13.94
CA HIS A 71 7.14 16.59 15.25
C HIS A 71 7.28 15.40 16.22
N SER A 72 8.42 15.27 16.91
CA SER A 72 8.69 14.21 17.91
C SER A 72 8.27 12.79 17.49
N LYS A 73 8.59 12.37 16.26
CA LYS A 73 8.17 11.05 15.72
C LYS A 73 6.66 10.84 15.62
N SER A 74 5.88 11.90 15.76
CA SER A 74 4.46 11.92 15.40
C SER A 74 4.32 11.93 13.89
N LEU A 75 3.31 11.25 13.38
CA LEU A 75 3.14 10.99 11.96
C LEU A 75 1.82 11.54 11.46
N PHE A 76 1.89 12.20 10.31
CA PHE A 76 0.76 12.60 9.52
C PHE A 76 0.70 11.71 8.28
N THR A 77 -0.45 11.13 7.99
CA THR A 77 -0.63 10.21 6.87
C THR A 77 -1.79 10.66 6.01
N ILE A 78 -1.54 10.82 4.71
CA ILE A 78 -2.56 10.97 3.68
C ILE A 78 -2.61 9.67 2.89
N PHE A 79 -3.80 9.10 2.75
CA PHE A 79 -4.05 7.92 1.95
C PHE A 79 -5.08 8.23 0.86
N GLY A 80 -4.85 7.69 -0.33
CA GLY A 80 -5.75 7.81 -1.48
C GLY A 80 -5.91 6.47 -2.17
N GLU A 81 -7.12 6.15 -2.57
CA GLU A 81 -7.48 4.92 -3.26
C GLU A 81 -8.48 5.21 -4.38
N VAL A 82 -8.23 4.64 -5.56
CA VAL A 82 -9.02 4.82 -6.77
C VAL A 82 -9.37 3.45 -7.33
N ASP A 83 -10.65 3.25 -7.59
CA ASP A 83 -11.17 2.15 -8.41
C ASP A 83 -10.92 2.49 -9.88
N THR A 84 -9.99 1.76 -10.52
CA THR A 84 -9.56 2.02 -11.90
C THR A 84 -10.56 1.52 -12.94
N GLU A 85 -11.47 0.61 -12.56
CA GLU A 85 -12.56 0.14 -13.43
C GLU A 85 -13.68 1.19 -13.48
N SER A 86 -13.92 1.85 -12.35
CA SER A 86 -14.97 2.85 -12.20
C SER A 86 -14.40 4.24 -11.95
N ILE A 87 -13.63 4.78 -12.90
CA ILE A 87 -13.01 6.12 -12.78
C ILE A 87 -14.01 7.26 -12.56
N ASP A 88 -15.28 7.04 -12.91
CA ASP A 88 -16.38 7.97 -12.65
C ASP A 88 -16.77 8.05 -11.15
N LYS A 89 -16.32 7.09 -10.32
CA LYS A 89 -16.51 7.13 -8.87
C LYS A 89 -15.49 8.06 -8.24
N SER A 90 -15.94 8.83 -7.25
CA SER A 90 -15.05 9.67 -6.46
C SER A 90 -13.96 8.84 -5.77
N PRO A 91 -12.70 9.31 -5.78
CA PRO A 91 -11.61 8.63 -5.10
C PRO A 91 -11.85 8.62 -3.59
N LYS A 92 -11.41 7.56 -2.92
CA LYS A 92 -11.39 7.48 -1.47
C LYS A 92 -10.15 8.20 -0.96
N VAL A 93 -10.33 9.15 -0.05
CA VAL A 93 -9.23 9.88 0.58
C VAL A 93 -9.39 9.78 2.09
N GLU A 94 -8.32 9.39 2.77
CA GLU A 94 -8.27 9.30 4.22
C GLU A 94 -7.10 10.09 4.79
N LEU A 95 -7.30 10.58 6.01
CA LEU A 95 -6.30 11.31 6.76
C LEU A 95 -6.17 10.71 8.15
N ALA A 96 -4.93 10.44 8.56
CA ALA A 96 -4.62 9.93 9.88
C ALA A 96 -3.51 10.75 10.55
N LEU A 97 -3.63 10.91 11.87
CA LEU A 97 -2.64 11.55 12.71
C LEU A 97 -2.29 10.61 13.86
N ALA A 98 -1.03 10.23 13.97
CA ALA A 98 -0.50 9.43 15.07
C ALA A 98 0.42 10.30 15.92
N LEU A 99 0.02 10.59 17.15
CA LEU A 99 0.79 11.39 18.08
C LEU A 99 1.70 10.49 18.91
N LYS A 100 2.96 10.92 19.06
CA LYS A 100 3.82 10.41 20.11
C LYS A 100 3.87 11.42 21.27
N PRO A 101 3.80 10.94 22.52
CA PRO A 101 3.81 11.79 23.70
C PRO A 101 5.14 12.54 23.86
#